data_AF-Q0UIH3-F1
#
_entry.id   AF-Q0UIH3-F1
#
_cell.length_a   1.000
_cell.length_b   1.000
_cell.length_c   1.000
_cell.angle_alpha   90.00
_cell.angle_beta   90.00
_cell.angle_gamma   90.00
#
_symmetry.space_group_name_H-M   'P 1'
#
loop_
_entity.id
_entity.type
_entity.pdbx_description
1 polymer ?
#
loop_
_entity_poly.entity_id
_entity_poly.type
_entity_poly.pdbx_seq_one_letter_code
_entity_poly.pdbx_strand_id
1 'polypeptide(L)'
;MSGTGHVSPLFSLPLELREEIYKSVLSGPSQGLDILRTCQEIQHEAQKFLYQRELIFPSQGALYAWLAKTPRELIAYVSSITIHVQDVDLRPILGDLTSSYQSATPLRLSTSELYRAEVGSLGQALKEIPKLRIITLRALLHQPSMLYRQFTTQVLRVVSASCPHLLDLRLEGNFHHQGLEFLATLNSLESLSFDGFSLSSPVQAVKILASLSHLHNLSLVSEYAPSNPDTGLDGNLTAKGGHFKEEVLRTARRLPYVSTAEEIPVLSPTSFFISEVLSSLHDHNALNSISIRLSYTPNVATLVSLEEFLKRSPITRLELDWPDLQPDVLQRHCLLGSHLKTVWVKIHYESYAIEILWSIVENRQAGDLNNLRKVVLIRPITFCGGVRSLPHDERKEDPQPVRRLGSGLGNLQLKSYRAAIKTVPISGTVLANDDRDIVHLFSDGKENPLDDINS
;
A
#
# COMPACT_ATOMS: atom_id res chain seq x y z
N MET A 1 26.35 -49.45 19.53
CA MET A 1 25.09 -49.17 18.79
C MET A 1 25.23 -47.80 18.17
N SER A 2 25.67 -47.76 16.91
CA SER A 2 25.81 -46.55 16.11
C SER A 2 24.43 -46.11 15.65
N GLY A 3 23.86 -45.11 16.34
CA GLY A 3 22.62 -44.47 15.91
C GLY A 3 22.87 -43.80 14.55
N THR A 4 22.12 -44.23 13.53
CA THR A 4 22.06 -43.52 12.25
C THR A 4 21.45 -42.15 12.53
N GLY A 5 22.29 -41.13 12.64
CA GLY A 5 21.84 -39.75 12.80
C GLY A 5 20.95 -39.38 11.62
N HIS A 6 19.65 -39.24 11.88
CA HIS A 6 18.73 -38.69 10.90
C HIS A 6 19.07 -37.22 10.70
N VAL A 7 19.81 -36.92 9.62
CA VAL A 7 20.00 -35.55 9.15
C VAL A 7 18.63 -35.03 8.73
N SER A 8 18.21 -33.88 9.27
CA SER A 8 16.95 -33.25 8.87
C SER A 8 16.93 -33.06 7.35
N PRO A 9 15.83 -33.42 6.67
CA PRO A 9 15.73 -33.32 5.21
C PRO A 9 15.95 -31.89 4.71
N LEU A 10 15.67 -30.87 5.55
CA LEU A 10 15.94 -29.49 5.19
C LEU A 10 17.43 -29.26 4.90
N PHE A 11 18.34 -29.78 5.73
CA PHE A 11 19.79 -29.61 5.56
C PHE A 11 20.39 -30.47 4.43
N SER A 12 19.59 -31.35 3.83
CA SER A 12 19.97 -32.05 2.60
C SER A 12 19.76 -31.21 1.34
N LEU A 13 19.02 -30.09 1.45
CA LEU A 13 18.79 -29.17 0.33
C LEU A 13 20.00 -28.24 0.11
N PRO A 14 20.32 -27.89 -1.16
CA PRO A 14 21.24 -26.81 -1.48
C PRO A 14 20.91 -25.50 -0.75
N LEU A 15 21.93 -24.70 -0.43
CA LEU A 15 21.78 -23.46 0.32
C LEU A 15 20.77 -22.51 -0.36
N GLU A 16 20.81 -22.44 -1.68
CA GLU A 16 19.95 -21.56 -2.48
C GLU A 16 18.46 -21.88 -2.27
N LEU A 17 18.11 -23.17 -2.26
CA LEU A 17 16.72 -23.60 -2.02
C LEU A 17 16.30 -23.33 -0.57
N ARG A 18 17.21 -23.51 0.39
CA ARG A 18 16.94 -23.19 1.80
C ARG A 18 16.72 -21.68 1.98
N GLU A 19 17.52 -20.86 1.33
CA GLU A 19 17.37 -19.40 1.32
C GLU A 19 16.04 -18.95 0.72
N GLU A 20 15.58 -19.55 -0.38
CA GLU A 20 14.25 -19.27 -0.93
C GLU A 20 13.12 -19.71 0.02
N ILE A 21 13.26 -20.86 0.68
CA ILE A 21 12.31 -21.29 1.72
C ILE A 21 12.29 -20.27 2.87
N TYR A 22 13.46 -19.87 3.39
CA TYR A 22 13.54 -18.89 4.46
C TYR A 22 12.95 -17.57 4.04
N LYS A 23 13.27 -17.07 2.85
CA LYS A 23 12.73 -15.81 2.31
C LYS A 23 11.21 -15.86 2.16
N SER A 24 10.67 -16.99 1.68
CA SER A 24 9.23 -17.19 1.55
C SER A 24 8.54 -17.21 2.92
N VAL A 25 8.99 -18.09 3.82
CA VAL A 25 8.43 -18.24 5.18
C VAL A 25 8.62 -16.97 6.00
N LEU A 26 9.74 -16.29 5.79
CA LEU A 26 10.08 -15.06 6.48
C LEU A 26 9.72 -13.80 5.69
N SER A 27 8.84 -13.84 4.70
CA SER A 27 8.41 -12.61 4.02
C SER A 27 7.32 -11.86 4.81
N GLY A 28 6.47 -12.60 5.53
CA GLY A 28 5.34 -12.04 6.27
C GLY A 28 5.74 -11.41 7.62
N PRO A 29 5.13 -10.29 8.03
CA PRO A 29 5.46 -9.59 9.28
C PRO A 29 5.13 -10.41 10.53
N SER A 30 4.07 -11.21 10.49
CA SER A 30 3.58 -12.04 11.60
C SER A 30 4.05 -13.49 11.56
N GLN A 31 4.67 -13.92 10.47
CA GLN A 31 4.97 -15.33 10.21
C GLN A 31 6.46 -15.67 10.39
N GLY A 32 6.70 -16.94 10.70
CA GLY A 32 8.00 -17.57 10.57
C GLY A 32 8.99 -17.31 11.70
N LEU A 33 8.68 -16.51 12.73
CA LEU A 33 9.60 -16.35 13.87
C LEU A 33 9.86 -17.66 14.62
N ASP A 34 8.91 -18.59 14.60
CA ASP A 34 9.08 -19.91 15.20
C ASP A 34 10.13 -20.75 14.47
N ILE A 35 10.34 -20.55 13.15
CA ILE A 35 11.36 -21.30 12.40
C ILE A 35 12.76 -20.99 12.94
N LEU A 36 13.00 -19.76 13.38
CA LEU A 36 14.28 -19.32 13.91
C LEU A 36 14.60 -19.91 15.28
N ARG A 37 13.60 -20.46 15.97
CA ARG A 37 13.76 -21.12 17.27
C ARG A 37 14.04 -22.62 17.13
N THR A 38 13.96 -23.18 15.92
CA THR A 38 14.09 -24.63 15.71
C THR A 38 15.53 -25.11 15.89
N CYS A 39 16.52 -24.44 15.30
CA CYS A 39 17.94 -24.70 15.54
C CYS A 39 18.85 -23.49 15.20
N GLN A 40 20.10 -23.54 15.67
CA GLN A 40 21.08 -22.46 15.51
C GLN A 40 21.52 -22.25 14.06
N GLU A 41 21.59 -23.32 13.25
CA GLU A 41 21.96 -23.25 11.85
C GLU A 41 20.90 -22.51 11.03
N ILE A 42 19.61 -22.85 11.22
CA ILE A 42 18.50 -22.12 10.60
C ILE A 42 18.53 -20.67 11.06
N GLN A 43 18.74 -20.41 12.35
CA GLN A 43 18.85 -19.05 12.85
C GLN A 43 19.96 -18.28 12.13
N HIS A 44 21.17 -18.84 12.03
CA HIS A 44 22.32 -18.17 11.41
C HIS A 44 22.11 -17.91 9.92
N GLU A 45 21.58 -18.87 9.17
CA GLU A 45 21.33 -18.71 7.73
C GLU A 45 20.17 -17.77 7.43
N ALA A 46 19.09 -17.87 8.22
CA ALA A 46 17.84 -17.19 7.93
C ALA A 46 17.75 -15.78 8.53
N GLN A 47 18.56 -15.45 9.54
CA GLN A 47 18.50 -14.17 10.25
C GLN A 47 18.58 -12.97 9.31
N LYS A 48 19.41 -13.03 8.25
CA LYS A 48 19.51 -11.93 7.26
C LYS A 48 18.17 -11.57 6.60
N PHE A 49 17.28 -12.55 6.39
CA PHE A 49 15.98 -12.30 5.76
C PHE A 49 15.01 -11.55 6.67
N LEU A 50 15.17 -11.63 8.00
CA LEU A 50 14.38 -10.79 8.91
C LEU A 50 14.64 -9.31 8.70
N TYR A 51 15.89 -8.94 8.39
CA TYR A 51 16.29 -7.56 8.17
C TYR A 51 15.99 -7.07 6.75
N GLN A 52 15.73 -7.98 5.81
CA GLN A 52 15.26 -7.62 4.46
C GLN A 52 13.76 -7.26 4.44
N ARG A 53 13.02 -7.58 5.50
CA ARG A 53 11.63 -7.14 5.68
C ARG A 53 11.57 -5.65 5.93
N GLU A 54 10.38 -5.08 5.76
CA GLU A 54 10.10 -3.74 6.25
C GLU A 54 10.16 -3.70 7.79
N LEU A 55 11.04 -2.87 8.33
CA LEU A 55 11.15 -2.64 9.76
C LEU A 55 10.29 -1.45 10.16
N ILE A 56 9.35 -1.65 11.09
CA ILE A 56 8.41 -0.62 11.53
C ILE A 56 8.87 -0.08 12.89
N PHE A 57 9.16 1.22 12.94
CA PHE A 57 9.57 1.93 14.14
C PHE A 57 8.45 2.87 14.62
N PRO A 58 7.93 2.69 15.85
CA PRO A 58 6.86 3.53 16.40
C PRO A 58 7.32 4.95 16.76
N SER A 59 8.63 5.22 16.76
CA SER A 59 9.22 6.53 16.96
C SER A 59 10.67 6.56 16.45
N GLN A 60 11.22 7.77 16.32
CA GLN A 60 12.64 8.00 16.03
C GLN A 60 13.53 7.42 17.14
N GLY A 61 13.13 7.57 18.41
CA GLY A 61 13.83 6.97 19.55
C GLY A 61 13.90 5.43 19.49
N ALA A 62 12.85 4.78 18.99
CA ALA A 62 12.85 3.33 18.78
C ALA A 62 13.85 2.91 17.70
N LEU A 63 13.99 3.68 16.62
CA LEU A 63 15.02 3.47 15.60
C LEU A 63 16.43 3.58 16.22
N TYR A 64 16.70 4.61 17.02
CA TYR A 64 18.01 4.80 17.65
C TYR A 64 18.35 3.65 18.60
N ALA A 65 17.40 3.26 19.45
CA ALA A 65 17.58 2.16 20.39
C ALA A 65 17.81 0.81 19.68
N TRP A 66 17.17 0.62 18.53
CA TRP A 66 17.37 -0.56 17.69
C TRP A 66 18.75 -0.55 17.01
N LEU A 67 19.19 0.59 16.44
CA LEU A 67 20.52 0.73 15.84
C LEU A 67 21.63 0.48 16.85
N ALA A 68 21.50 1.02 18.06
CA ALA A 68 22.49 0.83 19.13
C ALA A 68 22.67 -0.63 19.56
N LYS A 69 21.66 -1.48 19.35
CA LYS A 69 21.67 -2.91 19.73
C LYS A 69 21.96 -3.85 18.56
N THR A 70 21.82 -3.36 17.33
CA THR A 70 21.88 -4.23 16.14
C THR A 70 23.31 -4.32 15.61
N PRO A 71 23.86 -5.52 15.40
CA PRO A 71 25.15 -5.70 14.75
C PRO A 71 25.20 -5.05 13.36
N ARG A 72 26.31 -4.37 13.04
CA ARG A 72 26.49 -3.64 11.77
C ARG A 72 26.33 -4.52 10.53
N GLU A 73 26.71 -5.79 10.64
CA GLU A 73 26.55 -6.80 9.58
C GLU A 73 25.08 -6.99 9.19
N LEU A 74 24.17 -6.94 10.18
CA LEU A 74 22.75 -7.14 9.97
C LEU A 74 22.06 -5.87 9.44
N ILE A 75 22.53 -4.69 9.87
CA ILE A 75 22.05 -3.40 9.36
C ILE A 75 22.26 -3.30 7.84
N ALA A 76 23.32 -3.90 7.31
CA ALA A 76 23.61 -3.92 5.87
C ALA A 76 22.59 -4.71 5.01
N TYR A 77 21.64 -5.42 5.62
CA TYR A 77 20.53 -6.08 4.90
C TYR A 77 19.23 -5.26 4.92
N VAL A 78 19.16 -4.18 5.69
CA VAL A 78 17.96 -3.34 5.78
C VAL A 78 17.81 -2.49 4.52
N SER A 79 16.72 -2.72 3.80
CA SER A 79 16.36 -1.99 2.59
C SER A 79 15.06 -1.20 2.70
N SER A 80 14.22 -1.51 3.69
CA SER A 80 12.90 -0.88 3.87
C SER A 80 12.62 -0.59 5.34
N ILE A 81 12.20 0.64 5.64
CA ILE A 81 11.77 1.02 7.00
C ILE A 81 10.51 1.90 6.95
N THR A 82 9.66 1.74 7.97
CA THR A 82 8.60 2.68 8.32
C THR A 82 8.98 3.40 9.61
N ILE A 83 8.92 4.73 9.64
CA ILE A 83 9.14 5.54 10.86
C ILE A 83 7.88 6.36 11.14
N HIS A 84 7.34 6.20 12.35
CA HIS A 84 6.32 7.10 12.89
C HIS A 84 7.01 8.33 13.45
N VAL A 85 6.85 9.46 12.77
CA VAL A 85 7.47 10.73 13.14
C VAL A 85 6.69 11.30 14.33
N GLN A 86 7.26 11.17 15.53
CA GLN A 86 6.70 11.76 16.74
C GLN A 86 7.24 13.18 16.95
N ASP A 87 6.51 13.98 17.75
CA ASP A 87 7.02 15.28 18.18
C ASP A 87 8.17 15.12 19.19
N VAL A 88 9.01 16.14 19.30
CA VAL A 88 10.19 16.10 20.16
C VAL A 88 9.78 16.15 21.62
N ASP A 89 10.36 15.25 22.43
CA ASP A 89 10.09 15.20 23.86
C ASP A 89 10.63 16.46 24.55
N LEU A 90 9.73 17.32 25.02
CA LEU A 90 10.07 18.56 25.73
C LEU A 90 10.20 18.38 27.24
N ARG A 91 9.97 17.17 27.79
CA ARG A 91 10.16 16.88 29.23
C ARG A 91 11.54 17.28 29.78
N PRO A 92 12.66 17.15 29.04
CA PRO A 92 13.96 17.61 29.53
C PRO A 92 14.02 19.11 29.88
N ILE A 93 13.21 19.95 29.23
CA ILE A 93 13.13 21.39 29.53
C ILE A 93 12.19 21.65 30.73
N LEU A 94 11.18 20.79 30.91
CA LEU A 94 10.13 20.96 31.92
C LEU A 94 10.50 20.35 33.29
N GLY A 95 11.31 19.29 33.32
CA GLY A 95 11.63 18.51 34.53
C GLY A 95 12.35 19.31 35.62
N ASP A 96 13.21 20.25 35.23
CA ASP A 96 14.04 21.06 36.14
C ASP A 96 13.24 22.07 36.99
N LEU A 97 11.95 22.25 36.72
CA LEU A 97 11.08 23.11 37.53
C LEU A 97 10.73 22.49 38.88
N THR A 98 10.91 21.17 39.04
CA THR A 98 10.50 20.44 40.26
C THR A 98 11.66 20.06 41.19
N SER A 99 12.91 20.07 40.71
CA SER A 99 14.11 19.70 41.49
C SER A 99 14.86 20.91 42.04
N SER A 100 14.11 21.91 42.52
CA SER A 100 14.61 23.22 42.94
C SER A 100 15.29 23.24 44.32
N TYR A 101 16.16 22.28 44.63
CA TYR A 101 17.10 22.40 45.75
C TYR A 101 18.36 21.60 45.46
N GLN A 102 19.35 22.27 44.86
CA GLN A 102 20.81 22.09 45.04
C GLN A 102 21.59 22.17 43.71
N SER A 103 22.15 23.35 43.49
CA SER A 103 23.55 23.55 43.07
C SER A 103 24.07 22.78 41.84
N ALA A 104 23.76 23.30 40.66
CA ALA A 104 24.68 23.55 39.54
C ALA A 104 23.81 24.06 38.38
N THR A 105 24.12 25.22 37.80
CA THR A 105 23.40 25.78 36.64
C THR A 105 23.33 24.75 35.51
N PRO A 106 22.18 24.12 35.25
CA PRO A 106 22.05 23.22 34.10
C PRO A 106 22.05 24.09 32.85
N LEU A 107 22.81 23.68 31.82
CA LEU A 107 22.68 24.26 30.49
C LEU A 107 21.26 23.97 30.00
N ARG A 108 20.37 24.95 30.12
CA ARG A 108 19.01 24.88 29.60
C ARG A 108 19.07 24.87 28.08
N LEU A 109 18.91 23.69 27.49
CA LEU A 109 18.69 23.57 26.05
C LEU A 109 17.38 24.28 25.70
N SER A 110 17.45 25.17 24.71
CA SER A 110 16.26 25.77 24.12
C SER A 110 15.45 24.72 23.35
N THR A 111 14.15 24.94 23.21
CA THR A 111 13.27 24.09 22.38
C THR A 111 13.86 23.89 20.99
N SER A 112 14.36 24.95 20.36
CA SER A 112 14.99 24.91 19.04
C SER A 112 16.22 23.98 18.98
N GLU A 113 17.03 23.95 20.05
CA GLU A 113 18.19 23.06 20.14
C GLU A 113 17.78 21.59 20.26
N LEU A 114 16.71 21.28 21.00
CA LEU A 114 16.18 19.90 21.06
C LEU A 114 15.70 19.42 19.68
N TYR A 115 14.91 20.23 18.97
CA TYR A 115 14.47 19.88 17.62
C TYR A 115 15.65 19.72 16.65
N ARG A 116 16.66 20.60 16.72
CA ARG A 116 17.87 20.48 15.89
C ARG A 116 18.67 19.22 16.23
N ALA A 117 18.81 18.90 17.51
CA ALA A 117 19.50 17.70 17.97
C ALA A 117 18.78 16.44 17.51
N GLU A 118 17.45 16.41 17.57
CA GLU A 118 16.64 15.30 17.08
C GLU A 118 16.79 15.11 15.56
N VAL A 119 16.70 16.19 14.79
CA VAL A 119 16.93 16.16 13.32
C VAL A 119 18.34 15.65 12.99
N GLY A 120 19.36 16.09 13.75
CA GLY A 120 20.74 15.63 13.59
C GLY A 120 20.90 14.15 13.91
N SER A 121 20.28 13.68 14.99
CA SER A 121 20.29 12.28 15.42
C SER A 121 19.60 11.39 14.39
N LEU A 122 18.47 11.83 13.83
CA LEU A 122 17.79 11.12 12.74
C LEU A 122 18.67 11.02 11.50
N GLY A 123 19.33 12.11 11.12
CA GLY A 123 20.24 12.11 9.96
C GLY A 123 21.43 11.17 10.15
N GLN A 124 21.99 11.10 11.35
CA GLN A 124 23.04 10.13 11.66
C GLN A 124 22.51 8.70 11.59
N ALA A 125 21.35 8.43 12.21
CA ALA A 125 20.71 7.12 12.21
C ALA A 125 20.43 6.60 10.78
N LEU A 126 19.91 7.46 9.90
CA LEU A 126 19.64 7.08 8.50
C LEU A 126 20.93 6.78 7.72
N LYS A 127 22.03 7.48 8.00
CA LYS A 127 23.35 7.21 7.38
C LYS A 127 23.94 5.87 7.83
N GLU A 128 23.54 5.34 8.97
CA GLU A 128 23.96 4.02 9.43
C GLU A 128 23.29 2.87 8.65
N ILE A 129 22.26 3.16 7.84
CA ILE A 129 21.52 2.19 7.02
C ILE A 129 21.85 2.39 5.53
N PRO A 130 23.03 1.97 5.05
CA PRO A 130 23.55 2.37 3.74
C PRO A 130 22.78 1.79 2.54
N LYS A 131 21.98 0.74 2.75
CA LYS A 131 21.20 0.09 1.68
C LYS A 131 19.71 0.44 1.72
N LEU A 132 19.33 1.49 2.45
CA LEU A 132 17.95 1.93 2.53
C LEU A 132 17.46 2.40 1.14
N ARG A 133 16.42 1.75 0.62
CA ARG A 133 15.81 2.03 -0.69
C ARG A 133 14.35 2.44 -0.58
N ILE A 134 13.66 2.01 0.47
CA ILE A 134 12.25 2.27 0.70
C ILE A 134 12.13 2.92 2.08
N ILE A 135 11.46 4.06 2.15
CA ILE A 135 11.14 4.70 3.42
C ILE A 135 9.68 5.13 3.42
N THR A 136 8.98 4.74 4.48
CA THR A 136 7.65 5.23 4.81
C THR A 136 7.76 6.14 6.03
N LEU A 137 7.32 7.38 5.89
CA LEU A 137 7.21 8.32 7.00
C LEU A 137 5.74 8.48 7.35
N ARG A 138 5.39 8.23 8.62
CA ARG A 138 4.04 8.43 9.14
C ARG A 138 4.01 9.65 10.04
N ALA A 139 3.34 10.71 9.61
CA ALA A 139 3.13 11.88 10.43
C ALA A 139 1.95 11.69 11.39
N LEU A 140 1.95 12.45 12.49
CA LEU A 140 0.80 12.53 13.39
C LEU A 140 -0.46 12.97 12.64
N LEU A 141 -1.58 12.28 12.85
CA LEU A 141 -2.87 12.57 12.20
C LEU A 141 -3.54 13.84 12.74
N HIS A 142 -3.23 14.23 13.97
CA HIS A 142 -3.87 15.35 14.67
C HIS A 142 -3.28 16.69 14.25
N GLN A 143 -3.99 17.81 14.51
CA GLN A 143 -3.57 19.17 14.15
C GLN A 143 -2.11 19.44 14.56
N PRO A 144 -1.17 19.47 13.60
CA PRO A 144 0.24 19.56 13.94
C PRO A 144 0.56 20.98 14.41
N SER A 145 1.26 21.09 15.54
CA SER A 145 1.80 22.35 16.03
C SER A 145 2.71 22.99 14.99
N MET A 146 2.86 24.33 15.00
CA MET A 146 3.79 25.00 14.08
C MET A 146 5.23 24.47 14.21
N LEU A 147 5.66 24.11 15.42
CA LEU A 147 6.98 23.53 15.67
C LEU A 147 7.11 22.15 15.02
N TYR A 148 6.10 21.29 15.19
CA TYR A 148 6.08 19.98 14.55
C TYR A 148 6.10 20.09 13.02
N ARG A 149 5.36 21.05 12.43
CA ARG A 149 5.40 21.30 10.98
C ARG A 149 6.79 21.67 10.48
N GLN A 150 7.49 22.54 11.21
CA GLN A 150 8.87 22.91 10.89
C GLN A 150 9.81 21.72 11.06
N PHE A 151 9.61 20.92 12.11
CA PHE A 151 10.37 19.70 12.36
C PHE A 151 10.21 18.70 11.22
N THR A 152 8.98 18.40 10.78
CA THR A 152 8.74 17.50 9.64
C THR A 152 9.36 18.03 8.35
N THR A 153 9.38 19.35 8.12
CA THR A 153 10.12 19.93 6.98
C THR A 153 11.60 19.58 7.04
N GLN A 154 12.23 19.68 8.22
CA GLN A 154 13.64 19.34 8.40
C GLN A 154 13.89 17.84 8.30
N VAL A 155 12.97 17.01 8.81
CA VAL A 155 13.02 15.55 8.65
C VAL A 155 13.03 15.16 7.17
N LEU A 156 12.13 15.73 6.35
CA LEU A 156 12.08 15.46 4.91
C LEU A 156 13.39 15.85 4.19
N ARG A 157 13.99 16.99 4.55
CA ARG A 157 15.30 17.41 4.04
C ARG A 157 16.43 16.47 4.47
N VAL A 158 16.39 15.98 5.71
CA VAL A 158 17.40 15.05 6.22
C VAL A 158 17.28 13.69 5.54
N VAL A 159 16.06 13.19 5.33
CA VAL A 159 15.80 11.95 4.60
C VAL A 159 16.35 12.07 3.18
N SER A 160 16.05 13.17 2.49
CA SER A 160 16.50 13.36 1.12
C SER A 160 18.02 13.51 0.99
N ALA A 161 18.66 14.17 1.96
CA ALA A 161 20.11 14.32 2.00
C ALA A 161 20.86 13.05 2.43
N SER A 162 20.27 12.24 3.33
CA SER A 162 20.92 11.05 3.89
C SER A 162 20.68 9.80 3.05
N CYS A 163 19.62 9.78 2.24
CA CYS A 163 19.22 8.63 1.44
C CYS A 163 19.06 9.02 -0.05
N PRO A 164 20.15 9.44 -0.74
CA PRO A 164 20.06 9.90 -2.14
C PRO A 164 19.68 8.79 -3.14
N HIS A 165 19.86 7.52 -2.76
CA HIS A 165 19.53 6.33 -3.58
C HIS A 165 18.15 5.75 -3.27
N LEU A 166 17.28 6.53 -2.62
CA LEU A 166 15.92 6.12 -2.31
C LEU A 166 15.13 5.89 -3.60
N LEU A 167 14.51 4.72 -3.70
CA LEU A 167 13.69 4.31 -4.84
C LEU A 167 12.19 4.52 -4.56
N ASP A 168 11.74 4.29 -3.34
CA ASP A 168 10.34 4.44 -2.94
C ASP A 168 10.23 5.31 -1.68
N LEU A 169 9.44 6.38 -1.78
CA LEU A 169 9.12 7.27 -0.68
C LEU A 169 7.62 7.29 -0.46
N ARG A 170 7.19 6.98 0.77
CA ARG A 170 5.78 7.02 1.17
C ARG A 170 5.59 8.01 2.31
N LEU A 171 4.68 8.95 2.13
CA LEU A 171 4.30 9.96 3.10
C LEU A 171 2.86 9.69 3.52
N GLU A 172 2.69 9.18 4.73
CA GLU A 172 1.40 8.79 5.31
C GLU A 172 1.03 9.75 6.45
N GLY A 173 -0.25 10.06 6.60
CA GLY A 173 -0.74 11.06 7.56
C GLY A 173 -0.57 12.51 7.11
N ASN A 174 -0.45 13.44 8.06
CA ASN A 174 -0.57 14.88 7.81
C ASN A 174 0.73 15.52 7.25
N PHE A 175 0.99 15.33 5.96
CA PHE A 175 2.10 15.97 5.23
C PHE A 175 1.66 17.15 4.33
N HIS A 176 0.36 17.44 4.23
CA HIS A 176 -0.17 18.54 3.41
C HIS A 176 0.42 19.92 3.68
N HIS A 177 0.99 20.16 4.87
CA HIS A 177 1.71 21.38 5.23
C HIS A 177 3.19 21.37 4.85
N GLN A 178 3.65 20.44 4.01
CA GLN A 178 5.03 20.33 3.59
C GLN A 178 5.19 20.72 2.12
N GLY A 179 6.28 21.40 1.82
CA GLY A 179 6.70 21.63 0.44
C GLY A 179 7.42 20.41 -0.12
N LEU A 180 7.37 20.23 -1.44
CA LEU A 180 7.95 19.10 -2.15
C LEU A 180 9.41 19.32 -2.57
N GLU A 181 10.05 20.43 -2.19
CA GLU A 181 11.36 20.84 -2.73
C GLU A 181 12.47 19.84 -2.41
N PHE A 182 12.34 19.10 -1.31
CA PHE A 182 13.30 18.07 -0.90
C PHE A 182 13.38 16.91 -1.93
N LEU A 183 12.30 16.65 -2.67
CA LEU A 183 12.27 15.60 -3.69
C LEU A 183 13.29 15.85 -4.80
N ALA A 184 13.61 17.10 -5.12
CA ALA A 184 14.57 17.45 -6.17
C ALA A 184 16.00 16.90 -5.92
N THR A 185 16.28 16.38 -4.72
CA THR A 185 17.56 15.73 -4.38
C THR A 185 17.52 14.20 -4.53
N LEU A 186 16.34 13.61 -4.68
CA LEU A 186 16.11 12.17 -4.79
C LEU A 186 16.10 11.73 -6.26
N ASN A 187 17.25 11.82 -6.91
CA ASN A 187 17.35 11.57 -8.36
C ASN A 187 17.02 10.12 -8.75
N SER A 188 17.16 9.16 -7.84
CA SER A 188 16.82 7.75 -8.07
C SER A 188 15.38 7.40 -7.72
N LEU A 189 14.54 8.36 -7.35
CA LEU A 189 13.17 8.08 -6.92
C LEU A 189 12.33 7.54 -8.08
N GLU A 190 11.81 6.34 -7.87
CA GLU A 190 11.02 5.56 -8.81
C GLU A 190 9.52 5.59 -8.45
N SER A 191 9.23 5.62 -7.15
CA SER A 191 7.89 5.60 -6.57
C SER A 191 7.72 6.70 -5.53
N LEU A 192 6.63 7.46 -5.64
CA LEU A 192 6.22 8.45 -4.66
C LEU A 192 4.76 8.20 -4.27
N SER A 193 4.51 8.05 -2.97
CA SER A 193 3.17 7.98 -2.38
C SER A 193 2.98 9.12 -1.39
N PHE A 194 1.90 9.89 -1.52
CA PHE A 194 1.56 10.95 -0.57
C PHE A 194 0.07 11.30 -0.62
N ASP A 195 -0.36 12.19 0.25
CA ASP A 195 -1.77 12.56 0.43
C ASP A 195 -2.37 13.44 -0.66
N GLY A 196 -1.62 13.79 -1.72
CA GLY A 196 -2.10 14.67 -2.78
C GLY A 196 -2.19 16.15 -2.38
N PHE A 197 -1.65 16.53 -1.22
CA PHE A 197 -1.61 17.92 -0.78
C PHE A 197 -0.18 18.37 -0.51
N SER A 198 0.11 19.64 -0.77
CA SER A 198 1.41 20.23 -0.44
C SER A 198 1.33 21.75 -0.29
N LEU A 199 2.32 22.35 0.37
CA LEU A 199 2.50 23.81 0.37
C LEU A 199 3.08 24.34 -0.95
N SER A 200 3.63 23.46 -1.80
CA SER A 200 4.18 23.89 -3.08
C SER A 200 3.05 24.34 -4.01
N SER A 201 3.28 25.45 -4.72
CA SER A 201 2.34 25.87 -5.77
C SER A 201 2.25 24.80 -6.87
N PRO A 202 1.11 24.67 -7.60
CA PRO A 202 0.98 23.69 -8.68
C PRO A 202 2.13 23.74 -9.70
N VAL A 203 2.53 24.94 -10.11
CA VAL A 203 3.65 25.16 -11.04
C VAL A 203 4.98 24.66 -10.47
N GLN A 204 5.20 24.85 -9.17
CA GLN A 204 6.41 24.37 -8.49
C GLN A 204 6.39 22.85 -8.31
N ALA A 205 5.26 22.28 -7.90
CA ALA A 205 5.08 20.83 -7.78
C ALA A 205 5.32 20.13 -9.12
N VAL A 206 4.77 20.67 -10.21
CA VAL A 206 5.04 20.26 -11.59
C VAL A 206 6.55 20.22 -11.87
N LYS A 207 7.23 21.33 -11.61
CA LYS A 207 8.67 21.46 -11.90
C LYS A 207 9.49 20.43 -11.13
N ILE A 208 9.13 20.20 -9.86
CA ILE A 208 9.78 19.21 -9.01
C ILE A 208 9.54 17.81 -9.55
N LEU A 209 8.30 17.41 -9.78
CA LEU A 209 7.98 16.07 -10.27
C LEU A 209 8.55 15.79 -11.66
N ALA A 210 8.55 16.79 -12.55
CA ALA A 210 9.17 16.68 -13.87
C ALA A 210 10.70 16.53 -13.81
N SER A 211 11.35 16.96 -12.72
CA SER A 211 12.79 16.78 -12.51
C SER A 211 13.16 15.34 -12.09
N LEU A 212 12.20 14.56 -11.60
CA LEU A 212 12.40 13.18 -11.16
C LEU A 212 12.39 12.22 -12.37
N SER A 213 13.51 12.14 -13.06
CA SER A 213 13.63 11.40 -14.34
C SER A 213 13.31 9.90 -14.28
N HIS A 214 13.41 9.29 -13.09
CA HIS A 214 13.13 7.87 -12.86
C HIS A 214 11.74 7.60 -12.27
N LEU A 215 10.99 8.66 -11.94
CA LEU A 215 9.67 8.53 -11.32
C LEU A 215 8.70 7.91 -12.31
N HIS A 216 8.19 6.73 -11.99
CA HIS A 216 7.29 5.99 -12.84
C HIS A 216 6.02 5.52 -12.12
N ASN A 217 6.00 5.58 -10.79
CA ASN A 217 4.84 5.30 -9.96
C ASN A 217 4.50 6.54 -9.12
N LEU A 218 3.29 7.06 -9.30
CA LEU A 218 2.71 8.08 -8.45
C LEU A 218 1.45 7.54 -7.78
N SER A 219 1.45 7.53 -6.46
CA SER A 219 0.31 7.10 -5.63
C SER A 219 -0.23 8.28 -4.82
N LEU A 220 -1.51 8.57 -5.01
CA LEU A 220 -2.25 9.56 -4.22
C LEU A 220 -3.10 8.83 -3.19
N VAL A 221 -2.80 9.00 -1.90
CA VAL A 221 -3.42 8.26 -0.80
C VAL A 221 -4.12 9.22 0.15
N SER A 222 -5.44 9.33 0.05
CA SER A 222 -6.24 10.13 0.97
C SER A 222 -6.58 9.32 2.22
N GLU A 223 -5.99 9.70 3.35
CA GLU A 223 -6.41 9.24 4.67
C GLU A 223 -7.13 10.39 5.37
N TYR A 224 -8.46 10.35 5.43
CA TYR A 224 -9.21 11.39 6.15
C TYR A 224 -9.28 11.05 7.63
N ALA A 225 -8.40 11.66 8.43
CA ALA A 225 -8.60 11.71 9.87
C ALA A 225 -9.78 12.67 10.15
N PRO A 226 -10.90 12.21 10.74
CA PRO A 226 -12.00 13.09 11.08
C PRO A 226 -11.48 14.17 12.02
N SER A 227 -11.37 15.40 11.52
CA SER A 227 -11.07 16.54 12.37
C SER A 227 -12.21 16.66 13.37
N ASN A 228 -11.91 16.55 14.67
CA ASN A 228 -12.92 16.74 15.70
C ASN A 228 -13.65 18.07 15.46
N PRO A 229 -14.97 18.05 15.22
CA PRO A 229 -15.73 19.26 14.87
C PRO A 229 -15.75 20.31 16.00
N ASP A 230 -15.38 19.92 17.21
CA ASP A 230 -15.41 20.78 18.40
C ASP A 230 -14.28 21.82 18.43
N THR A 231 -13.22 21.65 17.63
CA THR A 231 -12.22 22.71 17.46
C THR A 231 -12.68 23.65 16.36
N GLY A 232 -13.50 24.65 16.72
CA GLY A 232 -14.00 25.72 15.83
C GLY A 232 -12.93 26.64 15.23
N LEU A 233 -11.70 26.16 15.09
CA LEU A 233 -10.56 26.83 14.46
C LEU A 233 -10.37 26.22 13.06
N ASP A 234 -10.89 26.95 12.08
CA ASP A 234 -10.52 26.95 10.65
C ASP A 234 -10.82 25.72 9.77
N GLY A 235 -12.10 25.54 9.44
CA GLY A 235 -12.53 24.83 8.22
C GLY A 235 -12.14 25.50 6.88
N ASN A 236 -11.31 26.55 6.90
CA ASN A 236 -10.89 27.29 5.71
C ASN A 236 -9.63 26.74 5.03
N LEU A 237 -8.86 25.86 5.69
CA LEU A 237 -7.61 25.35 5.15
C LEU A 237 -7.83 24.31 4.02
N THR A 238 -8.87 23.50 4.10
CA THR A 238 -9.21 22.53 3.04
C THR A 238 -9.90 23.18 1.83
N ALA A 239 -10.60 24.31 2.04
CA ALA A 239 -11.29 25.04 0.98
C ALA A 239 -10.37 25.91 0.12
N LYS A 240 -9.22 26.35 0.65
CA LYS A 240 -8.23 27.18 -0.08
C LYS A 240 -6.91 26.46 -0.35
N GLY A 241 -6.65 25.33 0.30
CA GLY A 241 -5.47 24.51 0.07
C GLY A 241 -5.42 24.04 -1.38
N GLY A 242 -4.27 24.22 -2.03
CA GLY A 242 -4.05 23.77 -3.39
C GLY A 242 -4.08 22.25 -3.46
N HIS A 243 -5.27 21.70 -3.65
CA HIS A 243 -5.46 20.33 -4.16
C HIS A 243 -4.51 20.13 -5.33
N PHE A 244 -3.91 18.95 -5.43
CA PHE A 244 -3.10 18.58 -6.58
C PHE A 244 -3.92 18.78 -7.86
N LYS A 245 -3.76 19.93 -8.50
CA LYS A 245 -4.61 20.33 -9.63
C LYS A 245 -4.30 19.46 -10.83
N GLU A 246 -5.27 19.36 -11.73
CA GLU A 246 -5.16 18.77 -13.07
C GLU A 246 -3.85 19.16 -13.80
N GLU A 247 -3.38 20.40 -13.61
CA GLU A 247 -2.13 20.90 -14.19
C GLU A 247 -0.89 20.08 -13.80
N VAL A 248 -0.86 19.56 -12.56
CA VAL A 248 0.28 18.81 -12.04
C VAL A 248 0.38 17.45 -12.68
N LEU A 249 -0.75 16.74 -12.77
CA LEU A 249 -0.80 15.46 -13.46
C LEU A 249 -0.44 15.64 -14.93
N ARG A 250 -1.10 16.56 -15.66
CA ARG A 250 -0.90 16.76 -17.11
C ARG A 250 0.57 16.99 -17.52
N THR A 251 1.39 17.54 -16.62
CA THR A 251 2.81 17.80 -16.92
C THR A 251 3.72 16.60 -16.63
N ALA A 252 3.30 15.68 -15.76
CA ALA A 252 4.01 14.44 -15.46
C ALA A 252 3.83 13.37 -16.56
N ARG A 253 4.05 13.75 -17.82
CA ARG A 253 3.72 12.96 -19.03
C ARG A 253 4.40 11.60 -19.15
N ARG A 254 5.36 11.29 -18.26
CA ARG A 254 6.19 10.07 -18.30
C ARG A 254 5.78 9.02 -17.28
N LEU A 255 4.68 9.20 -16.54
CA LEU A 255 4.22 8.21 -15.55
C LEU A 255 3.51 7.02 -16.24
N PRO A 256 4.10 5.80 -16.24
CA PRO A 256 3.40 4.61 -16.71
C PRO A 256 2.35 4.10 -15.72
N TYR A 257 2.49 4.40 -14.42
CA TYR A 257 1.61 3.92 -13.38
C TYR A 257 1.12 5.07 -12.49
N VAL A 258 -0.20 5.14 -12.33
CA VAL A 258 -0.85 6.04 -11.37
C VAL A 258 -1.78 5.21 -10.49
N SER A 259 -1.72 5.45 -9.18
CA SER A 259 -2.65 4.87 -8.21
C SER A 259 -3.37 5.97 -7.44
N THR A 260 -4.67 5.78 -7.24
CA THR A 260 -5.47 6.57 -6.30
C THR A 260 -6.00 5.63 -5.23
N ALA A 261 -5.81 6.00 -3.97
CA ALA A 261 -6.36 5.33 -2.81
C ALA A 261 -7.10 6.35 -1.95
N GLU A 262 -8.38 6.13 -1.69
CA GLU A 262 -9.18 6.97 -0.80
C GLU A 262 -9.75 6.13 0.33
N GLU A 263 -9.24 6.33 1.53
CA GLU A 263 -9.74 5.74 2.78
C GLU A 263 -10.48 6.81 3.57
N ILE A 264 -11.70 7.11 3.09
CA ILE A 264 -12.53 8.18 3.61
C ILE A 264 -13.80 7.59 4.28
N PRO A 265 -14.26 8.15 5.40
CA PRO A 265 -15.58 7.83 5.96
C PRO A 265 -16.70 8.11 4.93
N VAL A 266 -17.75 7.26 4.92
CA VAL A 266 -18.84 7.22 3.91
C VAL A 266 -19.52 8.57 3.62
N LEU A 267 -19.42 9.56 4.50
CA LEU A 267 -20.15 10.84 4.40
C LEU A 267 -19.32 12.02 3.88
N SER A 268 -18.05 11.84 3.56
CA SER A 268 -17.21 12.94 3.08
C SER A 268 -17.15 12.98 1.54
N PRO A 269 -17.02 14.17 0.93
CA PRO A 269 -16.85 14.29 -0.51
C PRO A 269 -15.52 13.66 -0.96
N THR A 270 -15.57 13.04 -2.14
CA THR A 270 -14.41 12.43 -2.82
C THR A 270 -13.35 13.50 -3.10
N SER A 271 -12.08 13.21 -2.81
CA SER A 271 -11.03 14.25 -2.91
C SER A 271 -10.18 14.17 -4.18
N PHE A 272 -9.93 12.97 -4.70
CA PHE A 272 -8.99 12.76 -5.82
C PHE A 272 -9.61 12.04 -7.01
N PHE A 273 -10.52 11.09 -6.79
CA PHE A 273 -11.16 10.32 -7.84
C PHE A 273 -12.38 11.08 -8.40
N ILE A 274 -12.10 12.20 -9.04
CA ILE A 274 -13.07 13.09 -9.68
C ILE A 274 -12.84 13.19 -11.20
N SER A 275 -13.86 13.67 -11.92
CA SER A 275 -13.83 13.83 -13.38
C SER A 275 -12.65 14.64 -13.91
N GLU A 276 -12.26 15.68 -13.17
CA GLU A 276 -11.20 16.63 -13.50
C GLU A 276 -9.81 15.98 -13.43
N VAL A 277 -9.63 15.03 -12.51
CA VAL A 277 -8.40 14.25 -12.42
C VAL A 277 -8.32 13.29 -13.60
N LEU A 278 -9.42 12.61 -13.95
CA LEU A 278 -9.47 11.72 -15.10
C LEU A 278 -9.26 12.45 -16.43
N SER A 279 -9.81 13.66 -16.60
CA SER A 279 -9.57 14.49 -17.79
C SER A 279 -8.11 14.90 -17.91
N SER A 280 -7.45 15.20 -16.79
CA SER A 280 -6.04 15.56 -16.78
C SER A 280 -5.10 14.45 -17.26
N LEU A 281 -5.49 13.20 -17.02
CA LEU A 281 -4.72 12.01 -17.39
C LEU A 281 -4.87 11.66 -18.88
N HIS A 282 -5.84 12.25 -19.59
CA HIS A 282 -6.12 11.92 -20.98
C HIS A 282 -4.94 12.18 -21.93
N ASP A 283 -4.10 13.18 -21.63
CA ASP A 283 -2.93 13.52 -22.45
C ASP A 283 -1.70 12.66 -22.15
N HIS A 284 -1.81 11.66 -21.26
CA HIS A 284 -0.71 10.80 -20.85
C HIS A 284 -0.54 9.58 -21.77
N ASN A 285 0.30 9.74 -22.78
CA ASN A 285 0.62 8.63 -23.69
C ASN A 285 1.46 7.51 -23.05
N ALA A 286 2.19 7.82 -21.96
CA ALA A 286 3.01 6.83 -21.27
C ALA A 286 2.21 5.97 -20.27
N LEU A 287 1.04 6.46 -19.83
CA LEU A 287 0.25 5.84 -18.77
C LEU A 287 -0.39 4.55 -19.28
N ASN A 288 0.08 3.41 -18.77
CA ASN A 288 -0.35 2.09 -19.20
C ASN A 288 -1.03 1.28 -18.08
N SER A 289 -1.00 1.79 -16.85
CA SER A 289 -1.56 1.14 -15.68
C SER A 289 -2.22 2.16 -14.76
N ILE A 290 -3.44 1.83 -14.30
CA ILE A 290 -4.16 2.62 -13.31
C ILE A 290 -4.71 1.70 -12.21
N SER A 291 -4.55 2.12 -10.96
CA SER A 291 -5.10 1.44 -9.79
C SER A 291 -6.01 2.41 -9.02
N ILE A 292 -7.25 2.01 -8.81
CA ILE A 292 -8.26 2.83 -8.13
C ILE A 292 -8.76 2.03 -6.92
N ARG A 293 -8.47 2.54 -5.72
CA ARG A 293 -8.87 1.96 -4.44
C ARG A 293 -9.70 2.97 -3.67
N LEU A 294 -10.95 2.68 -3.37
CA LEU A 294 -11.85 3.62 -2.71
C LEU A 294 -12.58 2.90 -1.58
N SER A 295 -12.79 3.58 -0.46
CA SER A 295 -13.62 3.10 0.65
C SER A 295 -15.13 3.30 0.41
N TYR A 296 -15.52 3.77 -0.78
CA TYR A 296 -16.90 4.07 -1.16
C TYR A 296 -17.14 3.72 -2.64
N THR A 297 -18.40 3.54 -3.02
CA THR A 297 -18.78 3.31 -4.42
C THR A 297 -18.76 4.63 -5.21
N PRO A 298 -18.01 4.73 -6.32
CA PRO A 298 -18.03 5.93 -7.18
C PRO A 298 -19.44 6.30 -7.62
N ASN A 299 -19.73 7.60 -7.71
CA ASN A 299 -20.97 8.06 -8.29
C ASN A 299 -20.99 7.85 -9.82
N VAL A 300 -22.19 7.91 -10.41
CA VAL A 300 -22.40 7.67 -11.85
C VAL A 300 -21.61 8.64 -12.73
N ALA A 301 -21.49 9.92 -12.34
CA ALA A 301 -20.76 10.90 -13.13
C ALA A 301 -19.26 10.54 -13.21
N THR A 302 -18.65 10.16 -12.08
CA THR A 302 -17.26 9.70 -12.04
C THR A 302 -17.05 8.43 -12.87
N LEU A 303 -17.99 7.48 -12.82
CA LEU A 303 -17.92 6.25 -13.64
C LEU A 303 -18.00 6.53 -15.14
N VAL A 304 -18.84 7.48 -15.55
CA VAL A 304 -18.92 7.93 -16.95
C VAL A 304 -17.62 8.60 -17.40
N SER A 305 -17.00 9.43 -16.55
CA SER A 305 -15.68 10.00 -16.86
C SER A 305 -14.59 8.93 -16.94
N LEU A 306 -14.64 7.90 -16.07
CA LEU A 306 -13.70 6.78 -16.12
C LEU A 306 -13.85 5.99 -17.42
N GLU A 307 -15.10 5.72 -17.84
CA GLU A 307 -15.40 5.10 -19.12
C GLU A 307 -14.82 5.89 -20.31
N GLU A 308 -15.06 7.20 -20.36
CA GLU A 308 -14.54 8.06 -21.44
C GLU A 308 -13.01 8.06 -21.46
N PHE A 309 -12.37 8.13 -20.28
CA PHE A 309 -10.93 8.04 -20.12
C PHE A 309 -10.37 6.69 -20.61
N LEU A 310 -10.95 5.57 -20.19
CA LEU A 310 -10.49 4.22 -20.58
C LEU A 310 -10.68 3.96 -22.08
N LYS A 311 -11.71 4.53 -22.71
CA LYS A 311 -11.94 4.42 -24.15
C LYS A 311 -10.84 5.05 -25.00
N ARG A 312 -10.19 6.10 -24.50
CA ARG A 312 -9.22 6.90 -25.25
C ARG A 312 -7.77 6.70 -24.80
N SER A 313 -7.56 6.10 -23.63
CA SER A 313 -6.24 5.89 -23.05
C SER A 313 -5.61 4.57 -23.49
N PRO A 314 -4.26 4.49 -23.52
CA PRO A 314 -3.54 3.26 -23.84
C PRO A 314 -3.41 2.33 -22.62
N ILE A 315 -4.37 2.38 -21.69
CA ILE A 315 -4.31 1.59 -20.44
C ILE A 315 -4.39 0.11 -20.78
N THR A 316 -3.40 -0.63 -20.30
CA THR A 316 -3.29 -2.08 -20.45
C THR A 316 -3.54 -2.83 -19.13
N ARG A 317 -3.39 -2.16 -17.99
CA ARG A 317 -3.64 -2.71 -16.66
C ARG A 317 -4.61 -1.82 -15.88
N LEU A 318 -5.68 -2.42 -15.39
CA LEU A 318 -6.69 -1.76 -14.59
C LEU A 318 -6.88 -2.51 -13.27
N GLU A 319 -6.74 -1.82 -12.14
CA GLU A 319 -7.08 -2.36 -10.82
C GLU A 319 -8.22 -1.57 -10.20
N LEU A 320 -9.28 -2.28 -9.80
CA LEU A 320 -10.48 -1.71 -9.19
C LEU A 320 -10.70 -2.37 -7.82
N ASP A 321 -10.73 -1.54 -6.78
CA ASP A 321 -11.03 -1.93 -5.40
C ASP A 321 -11.98 -0.89 -4.81
N TRP A 322 -13.26 -1.24 -4.65
CA TRP A 322 -14.16 -0.48 -3.80
C TRP A 322 -15.30 -1.35 -3.25
N PRO A 323 -15.96 -0.93 -2.16
CA PRO A 323 -17.12 -1.62 -1.63
C PRO A 323 -18.21 -1.79 -2.67
N ASP A 324 -18.82 -2.98 -2.68
CA ASP A 324 -19.98 -3.29 -3.50
C ASP A 324 -19.79 -3.01 -5.00
N LEU A 325 -18.58 -3.26 -5.53
CA LEU A 325 -18.36 -3.27 -6.98
C LEU A 325 -19.23 -4.34 -7.64
N GLN A 326 -20.38 -3.91 -8.14
CA GLN A 326 -21.36 -4.79 -8.77
C GLN A 326 -20.91 -5.17 -10.19
N PRO A 327 -21.18 -6.41 -10.65
CA PRO A 327 -20.76 -6.88 -11.98
C PRO A 327 -21.31 -6.06 -13.14
N ASP A 328 -22.54 -5.54 -12.99
CA ASP A 328 -23.20 -4.71 -13.99
C ASP A 328 -22.53 -3.34 -14.17
N VAL A 329 -21.78 -2.83 -13.17
CA VAL A 329 -21.02 -1.58 -13.30
C VAL A 329 -19.93 -1.72 -14.38
N LEU A 330 -19.26 -2.87 -14.44
CA LEU A 330 -18.23 -3.11 -15.46
C LEU A 330 -18.82 -3.11 -16.88
N GLN A 331 -20.03 -3.65 -17.04
CA GLN A 331 -20.75 -3.71 -18.31
C GLN A 331 -21.37 -2.36 -18.68
N ARG A 332 -22.15 -1.77 -17.78
CA ARG A 332 -22.91 -0.53 -17.99
C ARG A 332 -22.00 0.64 -18.37
N HIS A 333 -20.82 0.70 -17.77
CA HIS A 333 -19.83 1.74 -18.00
C HIS A 333 -18.66 1.28 -18.88
N CYS A 334 -18.78 0.14 -19.57
CA CYS A 334 -17.77 -0.37 -20.49
C CYS A 334 -16.32 -0.28 -19.94
N LEU A 335 -16.12 -0.59 -18.66
CA LEU A 335 -14.83 -0.40 -17.99
C LEU A 335 -13.78 -1.39 -18.48
N LEU A 336 -14.21 -2.44 -19.18
CA LEU A 336 -13.34 -3.40 -19.84
C LEU A 336 -13.01 -2.91 -21.26
N GLY A 337 -12.07 -1.97 -21.35
CA GLY A 337 -11.62 -1.42 -22.63
C GLY A 337 -10.88 -2.45 -23.50
N SER A 338 -10.94 -2.27 -24.82
CA SER A 338 -10.32 -3.18 -25.80
C SER A 338 -8.78 -3.24 -25.73
N HIS A 339 -8.13 -2.24 -25.12
CA HIS A 339 -6.68 -2.20 -24.90
C HIS A 339 -6.22 -2.95 -23.64
N LEU A 340 -7.13 -3.32 -22.74
CA LEU A 340 -6.79 -3.98 -21.49
C LEU A 340 -6.22 -5.36 -21.73
N LYS A 341 -5.06 -5.61 -21.12
CA LYS A 341 -4.39 -6.91 -21.06
C LYS A 341 -4.59 -7.58 -19.70
N THR A 342 -4.69 -6.78 -18.64
CA THR A 342 -4.77 -7.25 -17.26
C THR A 342 -5.83 -6.47 -16.51
N VAL A 343 -6.74 -7.18 -15.85
CA VAL A 343 -7.74 -6.58 -14.96
C VAL A 343 -7.69 -7.21 -13.58
N TRP A 344 -7.69 -6.37 -12.54
CA TRP A 344 -7.73 -6.78 -11.14
C TRP A 344 -8.99 -6.21 -10.52
N VAL A 345 -9.79 -7.07 -9.91
CA VAL A 345 -11.05 -6.68 -9.31
C VAL A 345 -11.12 -7.29 -7.93
N LYS A 346 -11.29 -6.45 -6.90
CA LYS A 346 -11.61 -6.95 -5.56
C LYS A 346 -13.11 -7.22 -5.46
N ILE A 347 -13.44 -8.43 -5.01
CA ILE A 347 -14.80 -8.95 -4.95
C ILE A 347 -15.16 -9.29 -3.50
N HIS A 348 -16.34 -8.85 -3.07
CA HIS A 348 -16.85 -9.13 -1.71
C HIS A 348 -17.73 -10.39 -1.68
N TYR A 349 -18.42 -10.69 -2.78
CA TYR A 349 -19.34 -11.82 -2.91
C TYR A 349 -18.88 -12.76 -4.02
N GLU A 350 -19.00 -14.07 -3.78
CA GLU A 350 -18.66 -15.10 -4.76
C GLU A 350 -19.56 -15.06 -6.00
N SER A 351 -20.84 -14.71 -5.83
CA SER A 351 -21.77 -14.51 -6.95
C SER A 351 -21.27 -13.44 -7.92
N TYR A 352 -20.73 -12.34 -7.40
CA TYR A 352 -20.18 -11.27 -8.23
C TYR A 352 -18.96 -11.74 -9.02
N ALA A 353 -18.11 -12.60 -8.43
CA ALA A 353 -17.01 -13.22 -9.14
C ALA A 353 -17.48 -13.96 -10.40
N ILE A 354 -18.52 -14.79 -10.24
CA ILE A 354 -19.09 -15.61 -11.31
C ILE A 354 -19.69 -14.72 -12.40
N GLU A 355 -20.45 -13.70 -12.03
CA GLU A 355 -21.08 -12.75 -12.97
C GLU A 355 -20.04 -11.93 -13.74
N ILE A 356 -18.98 -11.46 -13.08
CA ILE A 356 -17.86 -10.74 -13.72
C ILE A 356 -17.15 -11.65 -14.72
N LEU A 357 -16.86 -12.91 -14.34
CA LEU A 357 -16.23 -13.87 -15.24
C LEU A 357 -17.11 -14.19 -16.43
N TRP A 358 -18.41 -14.39 -16.20
CA TRP A 358 -19.37 -14.67 -17.25
C TRP A 358 -19.42 -13.52 -18.26
N SER A 359 -19.54 -12.28 -17.77
CA SER A 359 -19.46 -11.06 -18.58
C SER A 359 -18.19 -11.01 -19.43
N ILE A 360 -17.02 -11.29 -18.85
CA ILE A 360 -15.75 -11.30 -19.59
C ILE A 360 -15.75 -12.36 -20.68
N VAL A 361 -16.28 -13.55 -20.42
CA VAL A 361 -16.38 -14.63 -21.41
C VAL A 361 -17.30 -14.23 -22.56
N GLU A 362 -18.47 -13.66 -22.29
CA GLU A 362 -19.41 -13.18 -23.31
C GLU A 362 -18.78 -12.10 -24.20
N ASN A 363 -18.17 -11.08 -23.59
CA ASN A 363 -17.49 -10.00 -24.33
C ASN A 363 -16.30 -10.52 -25.15
N ARG A 364 -15.57 -11.53 -24.65
CA ARG A 364 -14.49 -12.15 -25.42
C ARG A 364 -15.02 -12.94 -26.61
N GLN A 365 -16.15 -13.63 -26.47
CA GLN A 365 -16.81 -14.33 -27.58
C GLN A 365 -17.36 -13.35 -28.62
N ALA A 366 -17.81 -12.17 -28.20
CA ALA A 366 -18.20 -11.08 -29.10
C ALA A 366 -17.01 -10.41 -29.82
N GLY A 367 -15.78 -10.63 -29.34
CA GLY A 367 -14.55 -10.06 -29.90
C GLY A 367 -14.13 -8.73 -29.28
N ASP A 368 -14.81 -8.27 -28.22
CA ASP A 368 -14.56 -6.96 -27.61
C ASP A 368 -13.31 -6.97 -26.69
N LEU A 369 -12.96 -8.13 -26.12
CA LEU A 369 -11.87 -8.31 -25.15
C LEU A 369 -10.71 -9.19 -25.66
N ASN A 370 -10.39 -9.12 -26.95
CA ASN A 370 -9.37 -9.97 -27.57
C ASN A 370 -7.97 -9.81 -26.96
N ASN A 371 -7.67 -8.64 -26.38
CA ASN A 371 -6.36 -8.36 -25.78
C ASN A 371 -6.26 -8.77 -24.30
N LEU A 372 -7.38 -9.11 -23.65
CA LEU A 372 -7.40 -9.42 -22.22
C LEU A 372 -6.78 -10.81 -21.97
N ARG A 373 -5.61 -10.82 -21.33
CA ARG A 373 -4.81 -12.03 -21.06
C ARG A 373 -4.94 -12.52 -19.63
N LYS A 374 -5.15 -11.61 -18.68
CA LYS A 374 -5.12 -11.92 -17.25
C LYS A 374 -6.29 -11.27 -16.53
N VAL A 375 -7.04 -12.08 -15.79
CA VAL A 375 -8.09 -11.62 -14.88
C VAL A 375 -7.71 -12.07 -13.48
N VAL A 376 -7.66 -11.13 -12.55
CA VAL A 376 -7.37 -11.41 -11.14
C VAL A 376 -8.57 -10.96 -10.33
N LEU A 377 -9.23 -11.94 -9.71
CA LEU A 377 -10.30 -11.67 -8.76
C LEU A 377 -9.73 -11.89 -7.35
N ILE A 378 -9.77 -10.83 -6.56
CA ILE A 378 -9.24 -10.83 -5.19
C ILE A 378 -10.41 -10.86 -4.24
N ARG A 379 -10.50 -11.92 -3.44
CA ARG A 379 -11.40 -11.91 -2.29
C ARG A 379 -10.61 -11.46 -1.07
N PRO A 380 -11.08 -10.45 -0.31
CA PRO A 380 -10.52 -10.21 1.01
C PRO A 380 -10.78 -11.48 1.83
N ILE A 381 -9.75 -11.99 2.50
CA ILE A 381 -9.97 -13.02 3.51
C ILE A 381 -10.78 -12.32 4.59
N THR A 382 -12.10 -12.48 4.56
CA THR A 382 -12.90 -12.20 5.74
C THR A 382 -12.32 -13.14 6.76
N PHE A 383 -11.67 -12.59 7.79
CA PHE A 383 -11.31 -13.36 8.97
C PHE A 383 -12.59 -14.09 9.34
N CYS A 384 -12.66 -15.39 9.02
CA CYS A 384 -13.72 -16.25 9.48
C CYS A 384 -13.54 -16.20 10.97
N GLY A 385 -14.32 -15.32 11.61
CA GLY A 385 -14.18 -15.03 13.01
C GLY A 385 -14.12 -16.36 13.70
N GLY A 386 -12.96 -16.66 14.30
CA GLY A 386 -12.84 -17.76 15.23
C GLY A 386 -14.05 -17.59 16.13
N VAL A 387 -14.95 -18.56 16.08
CA VAL A 387 -16.24 -18.56 16.76
C VAL A 387 -15.93 -18.07 18.17
N ARG A 388 -16.19 -16.78 18.44
CA ARG A 388 -16.21 -16.28 19.81
C ARG A 388 -17.42 -17.00 20.35
N SER A 389 -17.16 -18.13 20.99
CA SER A 389 -18.13 -18.89 21.75
C SER A 389 -18.87 -17.88 22.61
N LEU A 390 -20.08 -17.54 22.16
CA LEU A 390 -21.02 -16.76 22.94
C LEU A 390 -21.10 -17.43 24.31
N PRO A 391 -20.98 -16.68 25.42
CA PRO A 391 -21.21 -17.27 26.73
C PRO A 391 -22.61 -17.86 26.72
N HIS A 392 -22.67 -19.17 26.97
CA HIS A 392 -23.89 -19.94 27.10
C HIS A 392 -24.69 -19.33 28.27
N ASP A 393 -25.68 -18.50 27.97
CA ASP A 393 -26.68 -18.09 28.95
C ASP A 393 -27.89 -19.02 28.77
N GLU A 394 -28.04 -19.94 29.71
CA GLU A 394 -29.15 -20.89 29.76
C GLU A 394 -30.44 -20.14 30.12
N ARG A 395 -31.30 -19.87 29.14
CA ARG A 395 -32.74 -19.69 29.40
C ARG A 395 -33.58 -20.51 28.43
N LYS A 396 -34.28 -21.49 29.03
CA LYS A 396 -35.34 -22.31 28.45
C LYS A 396 -36.52 -21.44 28.05
N GLU A 397 -36.88 -21.43 26.77
CA GLU A 397 -38.27 -21.22 26.32
C GLU A 397 -38.58 -22.15 25.13
N ASP A 398 -39.82 -22.64 25.11
CA ASP A 398 -40.36 -23.74 24.29
C ASP A 398 -40.39 -23.47 22.77
N PRO A 399 -40.35 -24.53 21.92
CA PRO A 399 -40.30 -24.40 20.47
C PRO A 399 -41.68 -24.28 19.82
N GLN A 400 -41.86 -23.26 18.97
CA GLN A 400 -42.91 -23.20 17.94
C GLN A 400 -42.40 -23.75 16.60
N PRO A 401 -43.22 -24.48 15.81
CA PRO A 401 -42.78 -25.12 14.58
C PRO A 401 -42.84 -24.17 13.38
N VAL A 402 -41.68 -23.78 12.83
CA VAL A 402 -41.58 -23.05 11.57
C VAL A 402 -41.39 -24.02 10.40
N ARG A 403 -42.30 -23.93 9.42
CA ARG A 403 -42.29 -24.69 8.16
C ARG A 403 -41.04 -24.37 7.32
N ARG A 404 -40.30 -25.42 6.93
CA ARG A 404 -39.22 -25.34 5.92
C ARG A 404 -39.81 -25.21 4.52
N LEU A 405 -39.52 -24.10 3.84
CA LEU A 405 -39.59 -24.00 2.37
C LEU A 405 -38.21 -24.34 1.78
N GLY A 406 -38.22 -25.19 0.75
CA GLY A 406 -37.05 -25.89 0.25
C GLY A 406 -36.05 -25.04 -0.54
N SER A 407 -34.77 -25.23 -0.23
CA SER A 407 -33.61 -24.77 -1.00
C SER A 407 -33.27 -25.77 -2.13
N GLY A 408 -34.08 -25.76 -3.19
CA GLY A 408 -33.93 -26.69 -4.33
C GLY A 408 -33.22 -26.14 -5.57
N LEU A 409 -32.95 -24.84 -5.66
CA LEU A 409 -32.54 -24.19 -6.93
C LEU A 409 -31.03 -23.98 -7.12
N GLY A 410 -30.22 -24.01 -6.06
CA GLY A 410 -28.77 -23.73 -6.16
C GLY A 410 -27.94 -24.84 -6.83
N ASN A 411 -28.35 -26.10 -6.70
CA ASN A 411 -27.52 -27.24 -7.14
C ASN A 411 -27.64 -27.58 -8.64
N LEU A 412 -28.71 -27.14 -9.32
CA LEU A 412 -28.89 -27.36 -10.76
C LEU A 412 -28.13 -26.34 -11.59
N GLN A 413 -28.03 -25.09 -11.10
CA GLN A 413 -27.21 -24.07 -11.73
C GLN A 413 -25.72 -24.43 -11.68
N LEU A 414 -25.18 -24.84 -10.52
CA LEU A 414 -23.75 -25.26 -10.39
C LEU A 414 -23.33 -26.40 -11.33
N LYS A 415 -24.23 -27.32 -11.67
CA LYS A 415 -23.95 -28.43 -12.60
C LYS A 415 -23.91 -27.98 -14.05
N SER A 416 -24.79 -27.05 -14.44
CA SER A 416 -24.75 -26.40 -15.76
C SER A 416 -23.48 -25.54 -15.91
N TYR A 417 -23.07 -24.86 -14.84
CA TYR A 417 -21.83 -24.06 -14.79
C TYR A 417 -20.56 -24.88 -15.05
N ARG A 418 -20.44 -26.09 -14.47
CA ARG A 418 -19.31 -27.00 -14.76
C ARG A 418 -19.29 -27.51 -16.20
N ALA A 419 -20.42 -27.50 -16.91
CA ALA A 419 -20.49 -27.91 -18.31
C ALA A 419 -20.05 -26.79 -19.26
N ALA A 420 -20.44 -25.53 -19.00
CA ALA A 420 -20.00 -24.37 -19.79
C ALA A 420 -18.49 -24.06 -19.62
N ILE A 421 -17.93 -24.31 -18.43
CA ILE A 421 -16.48 -24.18 -18.17
C ILE A 421 -15.67 -25.28 -18.89
N LYS A 422 -16.28 -26.42 -19.24
CA LYS A 422 -15.59 -27.51 -19.97
C LYS A 422 -15.47 -27.27 -21.48
N THR A 423 -16.28 -26.39 -22.05
CA THR A 423 -16.28 -26.10 -23.50
C THR A 423 -15.34 -24.96 -23.90
N VAL A 424 -14.76 -24.26 -22.92
CA VAL A 424 -13.69 -23.27 -23.11
C VAL A 424 -12.44 -23.85 -22.44
N PRO A 425 -11.25 -23.85 -23.08
CA PRO A 425 -10.04 -24.35 -22.43
C PRO A 425 -9.63 -23.39 -21.30
N ILE A 426 -10.21 -23.60 -20.12
CA ILE A 426 -9.95 -22.84 -18.91
C ILE A 426 -9.00 -23.67 -18.06
N SER A 427 -7.70 -23.34 -18.10
CA SER A 427 -6.78 -23.74 -17.04
C SER A 427 -6.74 -22.62 -16.01
N GLY A 428 -7.27 -22.91 -14.81
CA GLY A 428 -7.24 -22.02 -13.67
C GLY A 428 -6.42 -22.65 -12.55
N THR A 429 -5.58 -21.84 -11.91
CA THR A 429 -4.87 -22.24 -10.68
C THR A 429 -5.31 -21.28 -9.60
N VAL A 430 -5.97 -21.80 -8.56
CA VAL A 430 -6.20 -21.04 -7.34
C VAL A 430 -4.87 -21.03 -6.59
N LEU A 431 -4.20 -19.87 -6.56
CA LEU A 431 -3.03 -19.69 -5.70
C LEU A 431 -3.51 -18.95 -4.46
N ALA A 432 -3.64 -19.68 -3.35
CA ALA A 432 -3.72 -19.04 -2.04
C ALA A 432 -2.36 -18.40 -1.78
N ASN A 433 -2.32 -17.07 -1.68
CA ASN A 433 -1.15 -16.35 -1.21
C ASN A 433 -1.63 -15.38 -0.13
N ASP A 434 -1.01 -15.47 1.05
CA ASP A 434 -1.63 -15.09 2.31
C ASP A 434 -2.11 -13.63 2.37
N ASP A 435 -3.28 -13.46 3.01
CA ASP A 435 -4.20 -12.30 3.06
C ASP A 435 -5.19 -12.13 1.89
N ARG A 436 -5.07 -12.91 0.81
CA ARG A 436 -5.98 -12.85 -0.35
C ARG A 436 -6.21 -14.23 -0.95
N ASP A 437 -7.48 -14.61 -1.17
CA ASP A 437 -7.75 -15.66 -2.16
C ASP A 437 -7.53 -15.03 -3.54
N ILE A 438 -6.41 -15.38 -4.17
CA ILE A 438 -6.09 -14.94 -5.53
C ILE A 438 -6.49 -16.06 -6.48
N VAL A 439 -7.58 -15.82 -7.20
CA VAL A 439 -8.02 -16.72 -8.25
C VAL A 439 -7.34 -16.29 -9.56
N HIS A 440 -6.28 -17.00 -9.97
CA HIS A 440 -5.67 -16.82 -11.28
C HIS A 440 -6.43 -17.65 -12.31
N LEU A 441 -7.13 -16.94 -13.18
CA LEU A 441 -7.77 -17.52 -14.35
C LEU A 441 -7.10 -16.85 -15.53
N PHE A 442 -6.51 -17.64 -16.43
CA PHE A 442 -5.78 -17.23 -17.63
C PHE A 442 -4.29 -16.88 -17.43
N SER A 443 -3.44 -17.75 -17.98
CA SER A 443 -2.12 -17.44 -18.52
C SER A 443 -2.02 -18.24 -19.81
N ASP A 444 -1.94 -17.56 -20.97
CA ASP A 444 -1.63 -18.26 -22.22
C ASP A 444 -0.20 -18.80 -22.09
N GLY A 445 -0.08 -20.09 -21.83
CA GLY A 445 1.19 -20.79 -21.63
C GLY A 445 2.01 -20.84 -22.91
N LYS A 446 2.71 -19.75 -23.22
CA LYS A 446 3.90 -19.65 -24.09
C LYS A 446 4.70 -18.39 -23.74
N GLU A 447 5.20 -18.27 -22.51
CA GLU A 447 6.29 -17.34 -22.19
C GLU A 447 7.53 -18.17 -21.86
N ASN A 448 8.46 -18.26 -22.81
CA ASN A 448 9.84 -18.63 -22.54
C ASN A 448 10.49 -17.45 -21.80
N PRO A 449 10.96 -17.61 -20.55
CA PRO A 449 11.65 -16.54 -19.86
C PRO A 449 13.13 -16.65 -20.20
N LEU A 450 13.54 -16.25 -21.40
CA LEU A 450 14.94 -16.07 -21.84
C LEU A 450 14.89 -15.70 -23.32
N ASP A 451 14.76 -14.40 -23.60
CA ASP A 451 15.25 -13.70 -24.80
C ASP A 451 14.57 -12.33 -24.81
N ASP A 452 15.21 -11.34 -24.18
CA ASP A 452 15.16 -9.91 -24.56
C ASP A 452 15.86 -9.07 -23.48
N ILE A 453 17.20 -9.23 -23.41
CA ILE A 453 18.12 -8.16 -22.98
C ILE A 453 19.29 -8.19 -23.96
N ASN A 454 19.14 -7.48 -25.08
CA ASN A 454 20.20 -6.78 -25.81
C ASN A 454 19.62 -6.21 -27.11
N SER A 455 19.14 -4.97 -27.05
CA SER A 455 19.16 -3.97 -28.13
C SER A 455 18.87 -2.58 -27.56
#